data_AF-G7M162-F1
#
_entry.id   AF-G7M162-F1
#
_cell.length_a   1.000
_cell.length_b   1.000
_cell.length_c   1.000
_cell.angle_alpha   90.00
_cell.angle_beta   90.00
_cell.angle_gamma   90.00
#
_symmetry.space_group_name_H-M   'P 1'
#
loop_
_entity.id
_entity.type
_entity.pdbx_description
1 polymer ?
#
loop_
_entity_poly.entity_id
_entity_poly.type
_entity_poly.pdbx_seq_one_letter_code
_entity_poly.pdbx_strand_id
1 'polypeptide(L)' 'MDKNIYELLKDIELHSDNINNWEQITNAFVNAIKRKGLTKEQVVEMNNRILKEVSEEMRSEKEIYL' A
#
# COMPACT_ATOMS: atom_id res chain seq x y z
N MET A 1 6.73 -10.53 7.53
CA MET A 1 6.43 -9.63 6.39
C MET A 1 7.63 -9.66 5.45
N ASP A 2 7.44 -9.68 4.12
CA ASP A 2 8.56 -9.62 3.16
C ASP A 2 9.28 -8.26 3.30
N LYS A 3 10.61 -8.30 3.35
CA LYS A 3 11.45 -7.11 3.59
C LYS A 3 11.20 -6.01 2.55
N ASN A 4 11.00 -6.37 1.29
CA ASN A 4 10.79 -5.40 0.22
C ASN A 4 9.42 -4.72 0.32
N ILE A 5 8.41 -5.45 0.78
CA ILE A 5 7.06 -4.91 1.01
C ILE A 5 7.07 -3.96 2.20
N TYR A 6 7.73 -4.33 3.30
CA TYR A 6 7.85 -3.47 4.49
C TYR A 6 8.55 -2.15 4.17
N GLU A 7 9.66 -2.20 3.43
CA GLU A 7 10.40 -1.00 3.02
C GLU A 7 9.58 -0.12 2.05
N LEU A 8 8.76 -0.72 1.17
CA LEU A 8 7.86 0.03 0.29
C LEU A 8 6.83 0.82 1.11
N LEU A 9 6.16 0.17 2.07
CA LEU A 9 5.16 0.79 2.92
C LEU A 9 5.75 1.92 3.77
N LYS A 10 6.97 1.73 4.30
CA LYS A 10 7.72 2.77 5.00
C LYS A 10 8.08 3.96 4.11
N ASP A 11 8.48 3.72 2.87
CA ASP A 11 8.75 4.80 1.91
C ASP A 11 7.49 5.61 1.62
N ILE A 12 6.33 4.96 1.50
CA ILE A 12 5.04 5.63 1.26
C ILE A 12 4.60 6.45 2.49
N GLU A 13 4.72 5.88 3.69
CA GLU A 13 4.43 6.54 4.96
C GLU A 13 5.29 7.80 5.14
N LEU A 14 6.56 7.77 4.76
CA LEU A 14 7.44 8.94 4.81
C LEU A 14 7.06 10.06 3.83
N HIS A 15 6.29 9.75 2.80
CA HIS A 15 5.87 10.72 1.79
C HIS A 15 4.41 11.16 1.94
N SER A 16 3.63 10.56 2.86
CA SER A 16 2.18 10.81 2.98
C SER A 16 1.84 12.27 3.32
N ASP A 17 2.69 12.94 4.10
CA ASP A 17 2.48 14.33 4.53
C ASP A 17 2.59 15.37 3.40
N ASN A 18 3.15 15.00 2.24
CA ASN A 18 3.38 15.89 1.10
C ASN A 18 2.63 15.47 -0.18
N ILE A 19 1.74 14.49 -0.07
CA ILE A 19 0.98 13.97 -1.21
C ILE A 19 -0.34 14.73 -1.32
N ASN A 20 -0.43 15.55 -2.36
CA ASN A 20 -1.60 16.40 -2.61
C ASN A 20 -2.58 15.81 -3.63
N ASN A 21 -2.20 14.72 -4.32
CA ASN A 21 -3.07 14.08 -5.29
C ASN A 21 -2.76 12.59 -5.51
N TRP A 22 -3.72 11.90 -6.12
CA TRP A 22 -3.67 10.46 -6.40
C TRP A 22 -2.57 10.06 -7.41
N GLU A 23 -2.18 10.98 -8.28
CA GLU A 23 -1.12 10.77 -9.27
C GLU A 23 0.25 10.68 -8.61
N GLN A 24 0.53 11.50 -7.59
CA GLN A 24 1.77 11.46 -6.81
C GLN A 24 1.91 10.13 -6.05
N ILE A 25 0.83 9.61 -5.48
CA ILE A 25 0.82 8.29 -4.83
C ILE A 25 1.14 7.21 -5.84
N THR A 26 0.44 7.24 -6.98
CA THR A 26 0.64 6.25 -8.03
C THR A 26 2.08 6.24 -8.51
N ASN A 27 2.67 7.42 -8.73
CA ASN A 27 4.05 7.56 -9.14
C ASN A 27 5.04 7.08 -8.06
N ALA A 28 4.80 7.39 -6.78
CA ALA A 28 5.63 6.91 -5.68
C ALA A 28 5.62 5.38 -5.58
N PHE A 29 4.44 4.77 -5.62
CA PHE A 29 4.27 3.31 -5.61
C PHE A 29 4.96 2.65 -6.81
N VAL A 30 4.70 3.13 -8.03
CA VAL A 30 5.30 2.57 -9.25
C VAL A 30 6.83 2.68 -9.22
N ASN A 31 7.38 3.82 -8.78
CA ASN A 31 8.82 4.01 -8.68
C ASN A 31 9.44 3.13 -7.59
N ALA A 32 8.76 2.93 -6.46
CA ALA A 32 9.25 2.08 -5.39
C ALA A 32 9.22 0.59 -5.79
N ILE A 33 8.14 0.14 -6.45
CA ILE A 33 8.03 -1.21 -7.04
C ILE A 33 9.18 -1.47 -8.04
N LYS A 34 9.42 -0.52 -8.95
CA LYS A 34 10.51 -0.61 -9.94
C LYS A 34 11.88 -0.65 -9.28
N ARG A 35 12.14 0.21 -8.27
CA ARG A 35 13.42 0.25 -7.54
C ARG A 35 13.70 -1.04 -6.77
N LYS A 36 12.67 -1.68 -6.22
CA LYS A 36 12.79 -2.94 -5.46
C LYS A 36 12.82 -4.18 -6.36
N GLY A 37 12.58 -4.04 -7.66
CA GLY A 37 12.62 -5.15 -8.62
C GLY A 37 11.52 -6.20 -8.37
N LEU A 38 10.37 -5.79 -7.85
CA LEU A 38 9.27 -6.71 -7.56
C LEU A 38 8.70 -7.29 -8.85
N THR A 39 8.42 -8.59 -8.85
CA THR A 39 7.73 -9.23 -9.97
C THR A 39 6.24 -8.87 -9.97
N LYS A 40 5.57 -9.09 -11.10
CA LYS A 40 4.14 -8.86 -11.23
C LYS A 40 3.34 -9.65 -10.20
N GLU A 41 3.73 -10.90 -9.93
CA GLU A 41 3.08 -11.77 -8.95
C GLU A 41 3.19 -11.21 -7.53
N GLN A 42 4.38 -10.71 -7.15
CA GLN A 42 4.60 -10.10 -5.84
C GLN A 42 3.79 -8.80 -5.67
N VAL A 43 3.66 -8.00 -6.73
CA VAL A 43 2.82 -6.80 -6.72
C VAL A 43 1.34 -7.16 -6.57
N VAL A 44 0.87 -8.19 -7.28
CA VAL A 44 -0.52 -8.67 -7.16
C VAL A 44 -0.80 -9.21 -5.76
N GLU A 45 0.13 -9.98 -5.20
CA GLU A 45 0.01 -10.49 -3.83
C GLU A 45 -0.07 -9.35 -2.81
N MET A 46 0.80 -8.35 -2.93
CA MET A 46 0.78 -7.16 -2.08
C MET A 46 -0.56 -6.42 -2.19
N ASN A 47 -1.06 -6.21 -3.42
CA ASN A 47 -2.33 -5.54 -3.65
C ASN A 47 -3.50 -6.30 -2.99
N ASN A 48 -3.53 -7.63 -3.11
CA ASN A 48 -4.58 -8.44 -2.50
C ASN A 48 -4.55 -8.38 -0.97
N ARG A 49 -3.36 -8.28 -0.36
CA ARG A 49 -3.22 -8.12 1.10
C ARG A 49 -3.72 -6.76 1.57
N ILE A 50 -3.34 -5.68 0.88
CA ILE A 50 -3.82 -4.33 1.19
C ILE A 50 -5.35 -4.27 1.10
N LEU A 51 -5.93 -4.81 0.02
CA LEU A 51 -7.40 -4.85 -0.14
C LEU A 51 -8.08 -5.65 0.98
N LYS A 52 -7.47 -6.75 1.43
CA LYS A 52 -7.99 -7.54 2.55
C LYS A 52 -7.96 -6.74 3.85
N GLU A 53 -6.84 -6.12 4.20
CA GLU A 53 -6.70 -5.31 5.42
C GLU A 53 -7.68 -4.13 5.43
N VAL A 54 -7.78 -3.39 4.32
CA VAL A 54 -8.76 -2.30 4.17
C VAL A 54 -10.19 -2.81 4.32
N SER A 55 -10.52 -3.98 3.75
CA SER A 55 -11.87 -4.54 3.87
C SER A 55 -12.21 -4.97 5.30
N GLU A 56 -11.23 -5.46 6.06
CA GLU A 56 -11.38 -5.86 7.46
C GLU A 56 -11.55 -4.62 8.37
N GLU A 57 -10.78 -3.56 8.11
CA GLU A 57 -10.89 -2.28 8.81
C GLU A 57 -12.25 -1.61 8.57
N MET A 58 -12.70 -1.53 7.31
CA MET A 58 -14.03 -1.01 6.96
C MET A 58 -15.18 -1.83 7.57
N ARG A 59 -14.98 -3.14 7.77
CA ARG A 59 -15.97 -4.00 8.43
C ARG A 59 -16.01 -3.75 9.93
N SER A 60 -14.86 -3.59 10.57
CA SER A 60 -14.74 -3.24 11.99
C SER A 60 -15.37 -1.87 12.29
N GLU A 61 -15.18 -0.88 11.41
CA GLU A 61 -15.82 0.43 11.58
C GLU A 61 -17.34 0.34 11.48
N LYS A 62 -17.89 -0.50 10.60
CA LYS A 62 -19.33 -0.72 10.49
C LYS A 62 -19.96 -1.34 11.74
N GLU A 63 -19.22 -2.16 12.48
CA GLU A 63 -19.69 -2.78 13.73
C GLU A 63 -19.71 -1.81 14.92
N ILE A 64 -18.97 -0.69 14.87
CA ILE A 64 -18.99 0.34 15.92
C ILE A 64 -20.25 1.22 15.84
N TYR A 65 -20.88 1.31 14.68
CA TYR A 65 -22.07 2.14 14.44
C TYR A 65 -23.40 1.35 14.42
N LEU A 66 -23.40 0.05 14.78
CA LEU A 66 -24.59 -0.82 14.90
C LEU A 66 -24.80 -1.25 16.35
#